data_AF-A0A382LDF0-F1
#
_entry.id   AF-A0A382LDF0-F1
#
_cell.length_a   1.000
_cell.length_b   1.000
_cell.length_c   1.000
_cell.angle_alpha   90.00
_cell.angle_beta   90.00
_cell.angle_gamma   90.00
#
_symmetry.space_group_name_H-M   'P 1'
#
loop_
_entity.id
_entity.type
_entity.pdbx_description
1 polymer ?
#
loop_
_entity_poly.entity_id
_entity_poly.type
_entity_poly.pdbx_seq_one_letter_code
_entity_poly.pdbx_strand_id
1 'polypeptide(L)'
;WEMDPAWQGFRELFEKVLVAYDWGEQFVALNLVAKPAADESLRLFGATGRRYGDALLSLLADNQMRDSDRSRRWSAALVDFALTKSSNRDVMVQWIEKWKPLAIQAINAYMEPIPDNEEATKASIKNLEAFHRSLGLLR
;
A
#
# COMPACT_ATOMS: atom_id res chain seq x y z
N TRP A 1 6.34 16.24 -6.86
CA TRP A 1 6.40 14.87 -7.43
C TRP A 1 7.78 14.57 -8.01
N GLU A 2 8.21 15.22 -9.12
CA GLU A 2 9.40 14.73 -9.84
C GLU A 2 10.72 14.85 -9.07
N MET A 3 10.96 15.94 -8.34
CA MET A 3 12.28 16.23 -7.76
C MET A 3 12.33 16.18 -6.23
N ASP A 4 11.18 16.15 -5.58
CA ASP A 4 11.09 16.16 -4.13
C ASP A 4 11.45 14.76 -3.57
N PRO A 5 12.45 14.64 -2.66
CA PRO A 5 12.88 13.36 -2.09
C PRO A 5 11.74 12.54 -1.48
N ALA A 6 10.77 13.19 -0.85
CA ALA A 6 9.65 12.51 -0.20
C ALA A 6 8.78 11.72 -1.19
N TRP A 7 8.74 12.17 -2.45
CA TRP A 7 7.94 11.53 -3.49
C TRP A 7 8.70 10.44 -4.25
N GLN A 8 10.03 10.37 -4.16
CA GLN A 8 10.82 9.50 -5.05
C GLN A 8 10.56 8.02 -4.83
N GLY A 9 10.33 7.58 -3.59
CA GLY A 9 10.01 6.18 -3.32
C GLY A 9 8.68 5.75 -3.96
N PHE A 10 7.63 6.57 -3.86
CA PHE A 10 6.37 6.29 -4.57
C PHE A 10 6.52 6.43 -6.08
N ARG A 11 7.31 7.38 -6.56
CA ARG A 11 7.59 7.56 -7.98
C ARG A 11 8.23 6.32 -8.58
N GLU A 12 9.32 5.84 -8.01
CA GLU A 12 9.99 4.62 -8.46
C GLU A 12 9.04 3.41 -8.39
N LEU A 13 8.31 3.26 -7.28
CA LEU A 13 7.36 2.16 -7.11
C LEU A 13 6.31 2.14 -8.23
N PHE A 14 5.63 3.26 -8.46
CA PHE A 14 4.57 3.32 -9.47
C PHE A 14 5.11 3.27 -10.90
N GLU A 15 6.26 3.88 -11.20
CA GLU A 15 6.91 3.74 -12.51
C GLU A 15 7.24 2.27 -12.83
N LYS A 16 7.75 1.52 -11.84
CA LYS A 16 8.02 0.07 -11.99
C LYS A 16 6.74 -0.74 -12.11
N VAL A 17 5.70 -0.44 -11.31
CA VAL A 17 4.39 -1.12 -11.38
C VAL A 17 3.76 -0.95 -12.76
N LEU A 18 3.86 0.24 -13.37
CA LEU A 18 3.27 0.54 -14.68
C LEU A 18 3.90 -0.22 -15.85
N VAL A 19 5.08 -0.81 -15.65
CA VAL A 19 5.77 -1.65 -16.64
C VAL A 19 5.78 -3.14 -16.26
N ALA A 20 5.01 -3.55 -15.25
CA ALA A 20 4.73 -4.95 -14.97
C ALA A 20 3.64 -5.45 -15.94
N TYR A 21 4.05 -6.13 -17.01
CA TYR A 21 3.13 -6.52 -18.10
C TYR A 21 2.39 -7.84 -17.88
N ASP A 22 2.89 -8.73 -17.02
CA ASP A 22 2.13 -9.90 -16.58
C ASP A 22 0.95 -9.41 -15.74
N TRP A 23 -0.28 -9.73 -16.13
CA TRP A 23 -1.48 -9.21 -15.48
C TRP A 23 -1.59 -9.65 -14.01
N GLY A 24 -1.10 -10.85 -13.68
CA GLY A 24 -1.11 -11.38 -12.32
C GLY A 24 -0.07 -10.68 -11.46
N GLU A 25 1.14 -10.51 -12.00
CA GLU A 25 2.18 -9.70 -11.33
C GLU A 25 1.70 -8.27 -11.14
N GLN A 26 1.12 -7.65 -12.16
CA GLN A 26 0.59 -6.28 -12.12
C GLN A 26 -0.48 -6.15 -11.04
N PHE A 27 -1.41 -7.11 -10.95
CA PHE A 27 -2.40 -7.15 -9.89
C PHE A 27 -1.74 -7.23 -8.51
N VAL A 28 -0.76 -8.12 -8.30
CA VAL A 28 -0.06 -8.19 -7.01
C VAL A 28 0.68 -6.89 -6.70
N ALA A 29 1.45 -6.38 -7.65
CA ALA A 29 2.26 -5.18 -7.51
C ALA A 29 1.40 -3.94 -7.20
N LEU A 30 0.27 -3.76 -7.90
CA LEU A 30 -0.62 -2.63 -7.70
C LEU A 30 -1.55 -2.84 -6.50
N ASN A 31 -2.39 -3.87 -6.54
CA ASN A 31 -3.52 -4.01 -5.64
C ASN A 31 -3.16 -4.58 -4.27
N LEU A 32 -2.11 -5.39 -4.20
CA LEU A 32 -1.68 -6.00 -2.95
C LEU A 32 -0.53 -5.22 -2.31
N VAL A 33 0.23 -4.44 -3.08
CA VAL A 33 1.44 -3.77 -2.57
C VAL A 33 1.37 -2.24 -2.69
N ALA A 34 1.41 -1.68 -3.91
CA ALA A 34 1.60 -0.25 -4.11
C ALA A 34 0.40 0.60 -3.66
N LYS A 35 -0.83 0.19 -4.01
CA LYS A 35 -2.05 0.88 -3.58
C LYS A 35 -2.21 0.81 -2.05
N PRO A 36 -2.11 -0.37 -1.39
CA PRO A 36 -2.16 -0.42 0.06
C PRO A 36 -1.11 0.47 0.74
N ALA A 37 0.11 0.54 0.22
CA ALA A 37 1.14 1.44 0.76
C ALA A 37 0.74 2.93 0.64
N ALA A 38 0.23 3.34 -0.52
CA ALA A 38 -0.29 4.70 -0.72
C ALA A 38 -1.51 5.00 0.18
N ASP A 39 -2.40 4.01 0.38
CA ASP A 39 -3.57 4.13 1.25
C ASP A 39 -3.16 4.36 2.73
N GLU A 40 -2.10 3.68 3.21
CA GLU A 40 -1.58 3.93 4.56
C GLU A 40 -0.98 5.34 4.70
N SER A 41 -0.25 5.83 3.69
CA SER A 41 0.23 7.22 3.65
C SER A 41 -0.91 8.24 3.67
N LEU A 42 -2.01 7.99 2.95
CA LEU A 42 -3.19 8.84 2.98
C LEU A 42 -3.89 8.82 4.35
N ARG A 43 -3.97 7.65 5.00
CA ARG A 43 -4.53 7.53 6.36
C ARG A 43 -3.73 8.37 7.36
N LEU A 44 -2.40 8.33 7.29
CA LEU A 44 -1.53 9.16 8.12
C LEU A 44 -1.73 10.65 7.81
N PHE A 45 -1.85 11.03 6.54
CA PHE A 45 -2.06 12.42 6.15
C PHE A 45 -3.39 12.96 6.68
N GLY A 46 -4.47 12.16 6.63
CA GLY A 46 -5.75 12.48 7.26
C GLY A 46 -5.66 12.60 8.79
N ALA A 47 -4.91 11.72 9.46
CA ALA A 47 -4.67 11.83 10.91
C ALA A 47 -3.86 13.09 11.27
N THR A 48 -2.88 13.44 10.45
CA THR A 48 -2.07 14.66 10.59
C THR A 48 -2.95 15.90 10.40
N GLY A 49 -3.82 15.92 9.39
CA GLY A 49 -4.81 16.98 9.18
C GLY A 49 -5.62 17.26 10.46
N ARG A 50 -6.18 16.23 11.10
CA ARG A 50 -6.93 16.39 12.36
C ARG A 50 -6.09 17.03 13.45
N ARG A 51 -4.86 16.58 13.61
CA ARG A 51 -3.93 17.07 14.65
C ARG A 51 -3.56 18.53 14.46
N TYR A 52 -3.45 18.98 13.22
CA TYR A 52 -3.10 20.36 12.86
C TYR A 52 -4.31 21.24 12.52
N GLY A 53 -5.53 20.79 12.83
CA GLY A 53 -6.75 21.59 12.69
C GLY A 53 -7.37 21.61 11.27
N ASP A 54 -6.88 20.79 10.34
CA ASP A 54 -7.46 20.62 9.01
C ASP A 54 -8.51 19.49 9.02
N ALA A 55 -9.71 19.82 9.46
CA ALA A 55 -10.84 18.89 9.47
C ALA A 55 -11.29 18.49 8.05
N LEU A 56 -11.11 19.36 7.05
CA LEU A 56 -11.55 19.08 5.68
C LEU A 56 -10.71 17.95 5.06
N LEU A 57 -9.38 18.07 5.12
CA LEU A 57 -8.46 17.04 4.64
C LEU A 57 -8.74 15.69 5.31
N SER A 58 -9.00 15.72 6.61
CA SER A 58 -9.29 14.54 7.42
C SER A 58 -10.54 13.80 6.94
N LEU A 59 -11.63 14.55 6.74
CA LEU A 59 -12.90 13.99 6.24
C LEU A 59 -12.78 13.50 4.79
N LEU A 60 -11.98 14.18 3.97
CA LEU A 60 -11.70 13.76 2.60
C LEU A 60 -10.92 12.44 2.58
N ALA A 61 -9.88 12.31 3.40
CA ALA A 61 -9.11 11.07 3.52
C ALA A 61 -10.00 9.92 4.02
N ASP A 62 -10.82 10.15 5.05
CA ASP A 62 -11.76 9.14 5.56
C ASP A 62 -12.77 8.71 4.49
N ASN A 63 -13.25 9.64 3.64
CA ASN A 63 -14.12 9.32 2.51
C ASN A 63 -13.40 8.45 1.47
N GLN A 64 -12.17 8.80 1.08
CA GLN A 64 -11.35 8.04 0.14
C GLN A 64 -11.01 6.64 0.67
N MET A 65 -10.86 6.47 1.98
CA MET A 65 -10.63 5.15 2.59
C MET A 65 -11.78 4.17 2.37
N ARG A 66 -13.03 4.64 2.18
CA ARG A 66 -14.17 3.76 1.84
C ARG A 66 -13.95 3.06 0.49
N ASP A 67 -13.32 3.75 -0.44
CA ASP A 67 -12.99 3.23 -1.76
C ASP A 67 -11.79 2.29 -1.69
N SER A 68 -10.81 2.60 -0.84
CA SER A 68 -9.70 1.69 -0.55
C SER A 68 -10.17 0.39 0.10
N ASP A 69 -11.13 0.44 1.02
CA ASP A 69 -11.76 -0.75 1.59
C ASP A 69 -12.52 -1.56 0.54
N ARG A 70 -13.25 -0.88 -0.36
CA ARG A 70 -13.90 -1.54 -1.50
C ARG A 70 -12.87 -2.25 -2.38
N SER A 71 -11.75 -1.60 -2.65
CA SER A 71 -10.65 -2.19 -3.43
C SER A 71 -10.06 -3.41 -2.76
N ARG A 72 -9.78 -3.35 -1.45
CA ARG A 72 -9.23 -4.47 -0.69
C ARG A 72 -10.17 -5.69 -0.68
N ARG A 73 -11.49 -5.48 -0.58
CA ARG A 73 -12.48 -6.57 -0.58
C ARG A 73 -12.45 -7.39 -1.86
N TRP A 74 -12.47 -6.75 -3.04
CA TRP A 74 -12.45 -7.51 -4.28
C TRP A 74 -11.06 -8.11 -4.55
N SER A 75 -9.97 -7.42 -4.18
CA SER A 75 -8.62 -7.97 -4.29
C SER A 75 -8.47 -9.25 -3.44
N ALA A 76 -8.98 -9.24 -2.20
CA ALA A 76 -8.97 -10.42 -1.34
C ALA A 76 -9.79 -11.57 -1.94
N ALA A 77 -11.00 -11.29 -2.45
CA ALA A 77 -11.83 -12.30 -3.11
C ALA A 77 -11.14 -12.93 -4.34
N LEU A 78 -10.38 -12.13 -5.11
CA LEU A 78 -9.60 -12.65 -6.24
C LEU A 78 -8.42 -13.53 -5.76
N VAL A 79 -7.75 -13.15 -4.67
CA VAL A 79 -6.71 -13.99 -4.05
C VAL A 79 -7.31 -15.30 -3.55
N ASP A 80 -8.44 -15.27 -2.84
CA ASP A 80 -9.13 -16.48 -2.36
C ASP A 80 -9.48 -17.41 -3.52
N PHE A 81 -10.01 -16.85 -4.62
CA PHE A 81 -10.26 -17.60 -5.84
C PHE A 81 -8.98 -18.18 -6.45
N ALA A 82 -7.91 -17.40 -6.56
CA ALA A 82 -6.64 -17.85 -7.12
C ALA A 82 -6.00 -18.98 -6.29
N LEU A 83 -6.19 -18.96 -4.97
CA LEU A 83 -5.69 -19.97 -4.04
C LEU A 83 -6.44 -21.31 -4.10
N THR A 84 -7.57 -21.40 -4.82
CA THR A 84 -8.19 -22.69 -5.16
C THR A 84 -7.24 -23.58 -5.99
N LYS A 85 -6.26 -22.97 -6.66
CA LYS A 85 -5.13 -23.66 -7.29
C LYS A 85 -3.87 -23.46 -6.46
N SER A 86 -3.43 -24.51 -5.79
CA SER A 86 -2.29 -24.48 -4.85
C SER A 86 -0.99 -23.92 -5.44
N SER A 87 -0.71 -24.18 -6.72
CA SER A 87 0.50 -23.68 -7.41
C SER A 87 0.57 -22.15 -7.51
N ASN A 88 -0.55 -21.44 -7.38
CA ASN A 88 -0.57 -19.99 -7.48
C ASN A 88 -0.03 -19.30 -6.22
N ARG A 89 -0.05 -19.99 -5.07
CA ARG A 89 0.37 -19.41 -3.79
C ARG A 89 1.82 -18.92 -3.85
N ASP A 90 2.72 -19.80 -4.29
CA ASP A 90 4.16 -19.51 -4.28
C ASP A 90 4.50 -18.38 -5.27
N VAL A 91 3.80 -18.32 -6.40
CA VAL A 91 3.94 -17.23 -7.39
C VAL A 91 3.53 -15.88 -6.78
N MET A 92 2.38 -15.82 -6.10
CA MET A 92 1.92 -14.59 -5.45
C MET A 92 2.84 -14.16 -4.30
N VAL A 93 3.34 -15.10 -3.51
CA VAL A 93 4.31 -14.83 -2.44
C VAL A 93 5.60 -14.25 -3.02
N GLN A 94 6.14 -14.87 -4.07
CA GLN A 94 7.34 -14.37 -4.75
C GLN A 94 7.17 -12.94 -5.26
N TRP A 95 6.01 -12.61 -5.84
CA TRP A 95 5.73 -11.24 -6.27
C TRP A 95 5.59 -10.28 -5.09
N ILE A 96 4.90 -10.65 -4.01
CA ILE A 96 4.83 -9.79 -2.81
C ILE A 96 6.24 -9.52 -2.26
N GLU A 97 7.10 -10.55 -2.15
CA GLU A 97 8.48 -10.39 -1.69
C GLU A 97 9.32 -9.50 -2.61
N LYS A 98 9.09 -9.55 -3.92
CA LYS A 98 9.72 -8.66 -4.90
C LYS A 98 9.32 -7.19 -4.71
N TRP A 99 8.03 -6.92 -4.52
CA TRP A 99 7.48 -5.56 -4.55
C TRP A 99 7.42 -4.88 -3.18
N LYS A 100 7.25 -5.65 -2.09
CA LYS A 100 7.10 -5.10 -0.72
C LYS A 100 8.26 -4.19 -0.28
N PRO A 101 9.55 -4.49 -0.57
CA PRO A 101 10.64 -3.60 -0.19
C PRO A 101 10.51 -2.19 -0.78
N LEU A 102 10.09 -2.06 -2.04
CA LEU A 102 9.85 -0.76 -2.70
C LEU A 102 8.70 0.00 -2.03
N ALA A 103 7.63 -0.70 -1.65
CA ALA A 103 6.53 -0.09 -0.91
C ALA A 103 6.93 0.42 0.48
N ILE A 104 7.75 -0.35 1.21
CA ILE A 104 8.27 0.08 2.51
C ILE A 104 9.17 1.31 2.36
N GLN A 105 10.05 1.32 1.34
CA GLN A 105 10.88 2.49 1.03
C GLN A 105 10.03 3.71 0.66
N ALA A 106 8.96 3.52 -0.12
CA ALA A 106 8.02 4.58 -0.48
C ALA A 106 7.30 5.18 0.74
N ILE A 107 6.81 4.33 1.65
CA ILE A 107 6.21 4.76 2.93
C ILE A 107 7.22 5.58 3.74
N ASN A 108 8.43 5.05 3.94
CA ASN A 108 9.47 5.73 4.71
C ASN A 108 9.83 7.09 4.12
N ALA A 109 10.11 7.17 2.82
CA ALA A 109 10.49 8.42 2.15
C ALA A 109 9.36 9.46 2.24
N TYR A 110 8.12 9.05 1.99
CA TYR A 110 6.99 9.96 1.98
C TYR A 110 6.63 10.51 3.37
N MET A 111 6.82 9.70 4.40
CA MET A 111 6.46 10.07 5.77
C MET A 111 7.56 10.83 6.50
N GLU A 112 8.82 10.71 6.08
CA GLU A 112 9.98 11.37 6.69
C GLU A 112 9.79 12.87 6.97
N PRO A 113 9.26 13.70 6.05
CA PRO A 113 9.10 15.13 6.31
C PRO A 113 7.86 15.47 7.16
N ILE A 114 7.01 14.48 7.50
CA ILE A 114 5.76 14.73 8.24
C ILE A 114 6.09 14.79 9.74
N PRO A 115 5.58 15.79 10.49
CA PRO A 115 5.82 15.87 11.93
C PRO A 115 5.28 14.66 12.70
N ASP A 116 6.04 14.21 13.71
CA ASP A 116 5.66 13.11 14.60
C ASP A 116 5.28 11.80 13.87
N ASN A 117 5.97 11.53 12.75
CA ASN A 117 5.64 10.42 11.87
C ASN A 117 6.07 9.05 12.40
N GLU A 118 7.07 8.94 13.28
CA GLU A 118 7.80 7.69 13.50
C GLU A 118 6.90 6.48 13.82
N GLU A 119 6.03 6.64 14.82
CA GLU A 119 5.10 5.57 15.21
C GLU A 119 4.02 5.32 14.15
N ALA A 120 3.61 6.35 13.44
CA ALA A 120 2.62 6.24 12.37
C ALA A 120 3.20 5.57 11.11
N THR A 121 4.49 5.78 10.81
CA THR A 121 5.25 5.08 9.77
C THR A 121 5.37 3.60 10.11
N LYS A 122 5.77 3.27 11.35
CA LYS A 122 5.79 1.87 11.83
C LYS A 122 4.42 1.21 11.75
N ALA A 123 3.35 1.92 12.15
CA ALA A 123 1.99 1.43 12.07
C ALA A 123 1.55 1.16 10.62
N SER A 124 1.89 2.05 9.70
CA SER A 124 1.60 1.91 8.26
C SER A 124 2.24 0.67 7.66
N ILE A 125 3.51 0.42 7.97
CA ILE A 125 4.21 -0.80 7.54
C ILE A 125 3.55 -2.04 8.15
N LYS A 126 3.25 -2.02 9.46
CA LYS A 126 2.57 -3.13 10.13
C LYS A 126 1.19 -3.43 9.54
N ASN A 127 0.43 -2.40 9.14
CA ASN A 127 -0.88 -2.55 8.52
C ASN A 127 -0.78 -3.15 7.12
N LEU A 128 0.21 -2.73 6.33
CA LEU A 128 0.51 -3.34 5.03
C LEU A 128 0.80 -4.84 5.18
N GLU A 129 1.67 -5.19 6.13
CA GLU A 129 1.99 -6.59 6.39
C GLU A 129 0.81 -7.37 6.98
N ALA A 130 -0.02 -6.74 7.82
CA ALA A 130 -1.24 -7.35 8.35
C ALA A 130 -2.23 -7.66 7.23
N PHE A 131 -2.35 -6.76 6.24
CA PHE A 131 -3.14 -7.03 5.04
C PHE A 131 -2.57 -8.22 4.26
N HIS A 132 -1.26 -8.33 4.05
CA HIS A 132 -0.68 -9.51 3.39
C HIS A 132 -0.92 -10.81 4.15
N ARG A 133 -0.83 -10.79 5.49
CA ARG A 133 -1.16 -11.95 6.34
C ARG A 133 -2.64 -12.33 6.25
N SER A 134 -3.55 -11.35 6.18
CA SER A 134 -4.99 -11.65 6.09
C SER A 134 -5.39 -12.29 4.76
N LEU A 135 -4.53 -12.25 3.74
CA LEU A 135 -4.73 -12.92 2.44
C LEU A 135 -4.31 -14.40 2.44
N GLY A 136 -3.78 -14.95 3.54
CA GLY A 136 -3.30 -16.34 3.62
C GLY A 136 -1.99 -16.61 2.84
N LEU A 137 -1.35 -15.56 2.33
CA LEU A 137 -0.14 -15.64 1.52
C LEU A 137 1.14 -15.69 2.36
N LEU A 138 1.20 -14.94 3.46
CA LEU A 138 2.35 -14.91 4.37
C LEU A 138 1.96 -15.47 5.74
N ARG A 139 2.76 -16.40 6.29
CA ARG A 139 2.63 -16.90 7.67
C ARG A 139 3.36 -15.99 8.63
#